data_AF-A0AAJ5LCY1-F1
#
_entry.id   AF-A0AAJ5LCY1-F1
#
_cell.length_a   1.000
_cell.length_b   1.000
_cell.length_c   1.000
_cell.angle_alpha   90.00
_cell.angle_beta   90.00
_cell.angle_gamma   90.00
#
_symmetry.space_group_name_H-M   'P 1'
#
loop_
_entity.id
_entity.type
_entity.pdbx_description
1 polymer ?
#
loop_
_entity_poly.entity_id
_entity_poly.type
_entity_poly.pdbx_seq_one_letter_code
_entity_poly.pdbx_strand_id
1 'polypeptide(L)'
;MFDNDREKVGKKIAGIQVSHISELEQKVKDMDIEIAVIAVPESAAQYVAEQVEEAGIKGIVNFSPIKLRTKIPVEDVDITLSFETLAYMILKNSPVESEKEE
;
A
#
# COMPACT_ATOMS: atom_id res chain seq x y z
N MET A 1 12.80 -2.64 1.72
CA MET A 1 11.82 -1.77 2.39
C MET A 1 12.45 -0.40 2.54
N PHE A 2 11.70 0.66 2.28
CA PHE A 2 12.21 2.04 2.28
C PHE A 2 11.33 2.92 3.16
N ASP A 3 11.94 3.88 3.85
CA ASP A 3 11.25 4.92 4.62
C ASP A 3 12.13 6.19 4.64
N ASN A 4 11.54 7.36 4.91
CA ASN A 4 12.29 8.60 5.13
C ASN A 4 12.41 8.96 6.63
N ASP A 5 11.68 8.26 7.49
CA ASP A 5 11.75 8.41 8.93
C ASP A 5 13.10 7.94 9.46
N ARG A 6 13.87 8.89 9.99
CA ARG A 6 15.19 8.68 10.58
C ARG A 6 15.17 7.68 11.73
N GLU A 7 14.05 7.56 12.44
CA GLU A 7 13.94 6.60 13.52
C GLU A 7 13.75 5.17 13.02
N LYS A 8 13.30 4.97 11.78
CA LYS A 8 13.12 3.63 11.18
C LYS A 8 14.29 3.21 10.33
N VAL A 9 14.88 4.13 9.57
CA VAL A 9 16.01 3.86 8.69
C VAL A 9 17.17 3.24 9.48
N GLY A 10 17.74 2.16 8.95
CA GLY A 10 18.80 1.40 9.63
C GLY A 10 18.28 0.28 10.54
N LYS A 11 17.00 0.27 10.94
CA LYS A 11 16.41 -0.83 11.71
C LYS A 11 16.02 -2.01 10.81
N LYS A 12 15.86 -3.18 11.43
CA LYS A 12 15.21 -4.35 10.82
C LYS A 12 13.80 -4.47 11.36
N ILE A 13 12.81 -4.49 10.47
CA ILE A 13 11.41 -4.76 10.82
C ILE A 13 11.02 -6.05 10.12
N ALA A 14 10.47 -7.00 10.88
CA ALA A 14 10.16 -8.35 10.39
C ALA A 14 11.34 -9.01 9.65
N GLY A 15 12.58 -8.78 10.13
CA GLY A 15 13.80 -9.30 9.51
C GLY A 15 14.29 -8.55 8.27
N ILE A 16 13.51 -7.59 7.74
CA ILE A 16 13.83 -6.81 6.54
C ILE A 16 14.49 -5.49 6.95
N GLN A 17 15.64 -5.18 6.33
CA GLN A 17 16.34 -3.91 6.52
C GLN A 17 15.52 -2.73 5.94
N VAL A 18 15.32 -1.70 6.76
CA VAL A 18 14.79 -0.41 6.30
C VAL A 18 15.94 0.42 5.74
N SER A 19 15.86 0.75 4.45
CA SER A 19 16.75 1.70 3.77
C SER A 19 16.12 3.08 3.69
N HIS A 20 16.96 4.10 3.54
CA HIS A 20 16.46 5.43 3.24
C HIS A 20 15.90 5.47 1.82
N ILE A 21 14.83 6.22 1.58
CA ILE A 21 14.20 6.31 0.24
C ILE A 21 15.15 6.80 -0.85
N SER A 22 16.19 7.57 -0.50
CA SER A 22 17.22 8.00 -1.46
C SER A 22 18.05 6.85 -2.06
N GLU A 23 18.04 5.68 -1.44
CA GLU A 23 18.72 4.48 -1.97
C GLU A 23 17.85 3.71 -2.99
N LEU A 24 16.61 4.16 -3.26
CA LEU A 24 15.63 3.44 -4.08
C LEU A 24 16.19 3.08 -5.45
N GLU A 25 16.63 4.07 -6.22
CA GLU A 25 17.09 3.87 -7.60
C GLU A 25 18.23 2.85 -7.70
N GLN A 26 19.24 2.98 -6.82
CA GLN A 26 20.39 2.08 -6.79
C GLN A 26 19.95 0.65 -6.48
N LYS A 27 19.09 0.47 -5.47
CA LYS A 27 18.64 -0.87 -5.05
C LYS A 27 17.71 -1.53 -6.05
N VAL A 28 16.87 -0.75 -6.72
CA VAL A 28 16.01 -1.26 -7.81
C VAL A 28 16.88 -1.86 -8.91
N LYS A 29 17.95 -1.18 -9.31
CA LYS A 29 18.90 -1.67 -10.32
C LYS A 29 19.69 -2.88 -9.85
N ASP A 30 20.28 -2.82 -8.65
CA ASP A 30 21.16 -3.88 -8.13
C ASP A 30 20.43 -5.20 -7.89
N MET A 31 19.14 -5.13 -7.55
CA MET A 31 18.33 -6.28 -7.18
C MET A 31 17.32 -6.69 -8.25
N ASP A 32 17.30 -6.00 -9.40
CA ASP A 32 16.33 -6.19 -10.50
C ASP A 32 14.87 -6.20 -9.98
N ILE A 33 14.51 -5.16 -9.22
CA ILE A 33 13.19 -5.07 -8.60
C ILE A 33 12.17 -4.66 -9.67
N GLU A 34 11.09 -5.44 -9.80
CA GLU A 34 10.07 -5.20 -10.83
C GLU A 34 8.76 -4.59 -10.29
N ILE A 35 8.45 -4.80 -9.01
CA ILE A 35 7.18 -4.39 -8.39
C ILE A 35 7.46 -3.59 -7.12
N ALA A 36 6.79 -2.44 -6.98
CA ALA A 36 6.78 -1.66 -5.75
C ALA A 36 5.42 -1.71 -5.06
N VAL A 37 5.44 -1.72 -3.72
CA VAL A 37 4.24 -1.52 -2.90
C VAL A 37 4.32 -0.13 -2.30
N ILE A 38 3.34 0.73 -2.60
CA ILE A 38 3.26 2.09 -2.06
C ILE A 38 2.26 2.09 -0.90
N ALA A 39 2.78 2.36 0.29
CA ALA A 39 2.02 2.36 1.54
C ALA A 39 2.33 3.62 2.38
N VAL A 40 2.40 4.76 1.71
CA VAL A 40 2.68 6.07 2.33
C VAL A 40 1.40 6.90 2.44
N PRO A 41 1.38 7.99 3.24
CA PRO A 41 0.25 8.92 3.27
C PRO A 41 -0.02 9.53 1.88
N GLU A 42 -1.27 9.96 1.66
CA GLU A 42 -1.73 10.62 0.43
C GLU A 42 -0.77 11.71 -0.05
N SER A 43 -0.32 12.59 0.85
CA SER A 43 0.54 13.73 0.53
C SER A 43 1.89 13.35 -0.10
N ALA A 44 2.36 12.12 0.12
CA ALA A 44 3.62 11.62 -0.41
C ALA A 44 3.45 10.62 -1.58
N ALA A 45 2.26 10.05 -1.75
CA ALA A 45 2.05 8.89 -2.61
C ALA A 45 2.39 9.15 -4.09
N GLN A 46 1.95 10.28 -4.64
CA GLN A 46 2.25 10.62 -6.04
C GLN A 46 3.75 10.86 -6.27
N TYR A 47 4.41 11.57 -5.35
CA TYR A 47 5.86 11.81 -5.44
C TYR A 47 6.66 10.49 -5.38
N VAL A 48 6.28 9.57 -4.49
CA VAL A 48 6.91 8.24 -4.41
C VAL A 48 6.66 7.42 -5.67
N ALA A 49 5.46 7.49 -6.25
CA ALA A 49 5.13 6.80 -7.49
C ALA A 49 6.00 7.26 -8.67
N GLU A 50 6.27 8.56 -8.77
CA GLU A 50 7.18 9.14 -9.76
C GLU A 50 8.61 8.62 -9.57
N GLN A 51 9.12 8.61 -8.33
CA GLN A 51 10.45 8.07 -8.01
C GLN A 51 10.58 6.57 -8.32
N VAL A 52 9.51 5.80 -8.05
CA VAL A 52 9.42 4.38 -8.36
C VAL A 52 9.46 4.15 -9.88
N GLU A 53 8.70 4.91 -10.64
CA GLU A 53 8.69 4.85 -12.12
C GLU A 53 10.07 5.24 -12.70
N GLU A 54 10.67 6.33 -12.21
CA GLU A 54 12.01 6.77 -12.62
C GLU A 54 13.10 5.73 -12.31
N ALA A 55 12.96 4.98 -11.20
CA ALA A 55 13.87 3.92 -10.83
C ALA A 55 13.80 2.68 -11.75
N GLY A 56 12.81 2.60 -12.64
CA GLY A 56 12.64 1.49 -13.60
C GLY A 56 11.73 0.35 -13.11
N ILE A 57 10.95 0.57 -12.04
CA ILE A 57 9.92 -0.38 -11.60
C ILE A 57 8.85 -0.54 -12.67
N LYS A 58 8.35 -1.76 -12.85
CA LYS A 58 7.42 -2.13 -13.94
C LYS A 58 5.96 -2.13 -13.51
N GLY A 59 5.67 -2.14 -12.21
CA GLY A 59 4.30 -2.08 -11.70
C GLY A 59 4.22 -1.68 -10.23
N ILE A 60 3.06 -1.16 -9.83
CA ILE A 60 2.79 -0.68 -8.48
C ILE A 60 1.58 -1.40 -7.89
N VAL A 61 1.68 -1.82 -6.63
CA VAL A 61 0.53 -2.10 -5.76
C VAL A 61 0.34 -0.91 -4.83
N ASN A 62 -0.80 -0.23 -4.93
CA ASN A 62 -1.07 1.02 -4.23
C ASN A 62 -2.03 0.81 -3.05
N PHE A 63 -1.53 1.03 -1.84
CA PHE A 63 -2.33 1.08 -0.60
C PHE A 63 -2.59 2.51 -0.13
N SER A 64 -2.04 3.52 -0.80
CA SER A 64 -2.29 4.92 -0.46
C SER A 64 -3.71 5.33 -0.89
N PRO A 65 -4.39 6.22 -0.15
CA PRO A 65 -5.81 6.53 -0.37
C PRO A 65 -6.04 7.52 -1.53
N ILE A 66 -5.27 7.42 -2.61
CA ILE A 66 -5.44 8.21 -3.83
C ILE A 66 -5.18 7.37 -5.07
N LYS A 67 -5.75 7.79 -6.20
CA LYS A 67 -5.36 7.27 -7.52
C LYS A 67 -4.04 7.89 -7.96
N LEU A 68 -3.05 7.05 -8.23
CA LEU A 68 -1.75 7.46 -8.74
C LEU A 68 -1.83 7.76 -10.24
N ARG A 69 -1.06 8.74 -10.70
CA ARG A 69 -0.88 9.04 -12.12
C ARG A 69 0.50 8.57 -12.56
N THR A 70 0.55 7.43 -13.23
CA THR A 70 1.78 6.78 -13.73
C THR A 70 1.56 6.24 -15.14
N LYS A 71 2.64 5.93 -15.85
CA LYS A 71 2.65 5.23 -17.15
C LYS A 71 2.72 3.72 -16.97
N ILE A 72 3.20 3.26 -15.82
CA ILE A 72 3.23 1.84 -15.45
C ILE A 72 1.90 1.38 -14.83
N PRO A 73 1.52 0.10 -14.97
CA PRO A 73 0.33 -0.47 -14.35
C PRO A 73 0.29 -0.28 -12.83
N VAL A 74 -0.90 0.00 -12.30
CA VAL A 74 -1.17 0.16 -10.88
C VAL A 74 -2.35 -0.71 -10.47
N GLU A 75 -2.19 -1.50 -9.43
CA GLU A 75 -3.27 -2.21 -8.75
C GLU A 75 -3.57 -1.51 -7.43
N ASP A 76 -4.75 -0.89 -7.32
CA ASP A 76 -5.19 -0.22 -6.09
C ASP A 76 -5.83 -1.21 -5.12
N VAL A 77 -5.39 -1.20 -3.87
CA VAL A 77 -5.93 -2.07 -2.82
C VAL A 77 -6.77 -1.24 -1.86
N ASP A 78 -8.10 -1.44 -1.90
CA ASP A 78 -9.03 -0.84 -0.95
C ASP A 78 -9.54 -1.88 0.05
N ILE A 79 -8.92 -1.89 1.23
CA ILE A 79 -9.32 -2.78 2.32
C ILE A 79 -10.65 -2.30 2.94
N THR A 80 -10.98 -1.02 2.84
CA THR A 80 -12.22 -0.44 3.40
C THR A 80 -13.43 -1.07 2.76
N LEU A 81 -13.45 -1.15 1.42
CA LEU A 81 -14.52 -1.80 0.68
C LEU A 81 -14.67 -3.29 1.07
N SER A 82 -13.56 -3.96 1.36
CA SER A 82 -13.57 -5.36 1.81
C SER A 82 -14.25 -5.50 3.18
N PHE A 83 -13.93 -4.60 4.12
CA PHE A 83 -14.59 -4.55 5.42
C PHE A 83 -16.07 -4.18 5.33
N GLU A 84 -16.44 -3.20 4.51
CA GLU A 84 -17.84 -2.80 4.29
C GLU A 84 -18.66 -3.95 3.71
N THR A 85 -18.10 -4.64 2.70
CA THR A 85 -18.72 -5.81 2.08
C THR A 85 -18.93 -6.92 3.12
N LEU A 86 -17.92 -7.20 3.93
CA LEU A 86 -18.01 -8.22 4.99
C LEU A 86 -19.04 -7.83 6.06
N ALA A 87 -19.04 -6.58 6.52
CA ALA A 87 -19.99 -6.07 7.49
C ALA A 87 -21.44 -6.17 6.98
N TYR A 88 -21.67 -5.79 5.71
CA TYR A 88 -22.97 -5.94 5.07
C TYR A 88 -23.43 -7.41 5.01
N MET A 89 -22.54 -8.33 4.61
CA MET A 89 -22.84 -9.76 4.58
C MET A 89 -23.22 -10.32 5.95
N ILE A 90 -22.52 -9.88 7.01
CA ILE A 90 -22.85 -10.26 8.39
C ILE A 90 -24.23 -9.75 8.75
N LEU A 91 -24.52 -8.46 8.56
CA LEU A 91 -25.81 -7.85 8.92
C LEU A 91 -26.98 -8.45 8.15
N LYS A 92 -26.80 -8.77 6.86
CA LYS A 92 -27.83 -9.39 6.03
C LYS A 92 -28.13 -10.84 6.41
N ASN A 93 -27.10 -11.58 6.83
CA ASN A 93 -27.23 -13.00 7.19
C ASN A 93 -27.53 -13.22 8.68
N SER A 94 -27.52 -12.16 9.49
CA SER A 94 -27.99 -12.22 10.87
C SER A 94 -29.51 -12.49 10.87
N PRO A 95 -29.98 -13.54 11.57
CA PRO A 95 -31.41 -13.76 11.73
C PRO A 95 -32.01 -12.53 12.41
N VAL A 96 -33.12 -12.02 11.85
CA VAL A 96 -33.94 -11.00 12.53
C VAL A 96 -34.35 -11.62 13.86
N GLU A 97 -33.86 -11.06 14.97
CA GLU A 97 -34.47 -11.33 16.27
C GLU A 97 -35.91 -10.82 16.16
N SER A 98 -36.84 -11.76 15.99
CA SER A 98 -38.26 -11.48 16.07
C SER A 98 -38.52 -10.96 17.47
N GLU A 99 -38.70 -9.64 17.59
CA GLU A 99 -39.22 -9.01 18.80
C GLU A 99 -40.52 -9.73 19.16
N LYS A 100 -40.51 -10.43 20.30
CA LYS A 100 -41.71 -11.01 20.86
C LYS A 100 -42.53 -9.84 21.42
N GLU A 101 -43.57 -9.45 20.70
CA GLU A 101 -44.64 -8.61 21.25
C GLU A 101 -45.37 -9.42 22.34
N GLU A 102 -45.34 -8.92 23.59
CA GLU A 102 -46.21 -9.33 24.70
C GLU A 102 -47.56 -8.61 24.65
#